data_AF-D6BGP8-F1
#
_entry.id   AF-D6BGP8-F1
#
_cell.length_a   1.000
_cell.length_b   1.000
_cell.length_c   1.000
_cell.angle_alpha   90.00
_cell.angle_beta   90.00
_cell.angle_gamma   90.00
#
_symmetry.space_group_name_H-M   'P 1'
#
loop_
_entity.id
_entity.type
_entity.pdbx_description
1 polymer ?
#
loop_
_entity_poly.entity_id
_entity_poly.type
_entity_poly.pdbx_seq_one_letter_code
_entity_poly.pdbx_strand_id
1 'polypeptide(L)' 'MQDLYFINKSTRIIFGLAELESKAQLDLLGIDQSYYLNRQKAEKWYTETKRKIAGSKHPKLEIAFENLEKLYKGMIRK' A
#
# COMPACT_ATOMS: atom_id res chain seq x y z
N MET A 1 17.75 -4.46 -8.39
CA MET A 1 17.85 -3.02 -8.68
C MET A 1 17.70 -2.28 -7.36
N GLN A 2 18.70 -1.49 -6.98
CA GLN A 2 18.68 -0.72 -5.73
C GLN A 2 17.75 0.47 -5.92
N ASP A 3 16.86 0.73 -4.96
CA ASP A 3 15.94 1.87 -5.02
C ASP A 3 16.73 3.13 -4.65
N LEU A 4 16.96 4.01 -5.64
CA LEU A 4 17.77 5.23 -5.46
C LEU A 4 17.00 6.36 -4.76
N TYR A 5 15.68 6.28 -4.74
CA TYR A 5 14.80 7.33 -4.23
C TYR A 5 14.29 7.03 -2.82
N PHE A 6 14.15 5.75 -2.46
CA PHE A 6 13.68 5.35 -1.14
C PHE A 6 14.73 4.60 -0.33
N ILE A 7 14.98 5.08 0.90
CA ILE A 7 15.93 4.50 1.86
C ILE A 7 15.60 3.02 2.14
N ASN A 8 14.32 2.66 2.15
CA ASN A 8 13.88 1.27 2.27
C ASN A 8 12.49 1.05 1.66
N LYS A 9 12.13 -0.23 1.54
CA LYS A 9 10.84 -0.66 0.97
C LYS A 9 9.63 -0.19 1.78
N SER A 10 9.73 -0.09 3.11
CA SER A 10 8.64 0.37 3.97
C SER A 10 8.36 1.85 3.76
N THR A 11 9.39 2.70 3.63
CA THR A 11 9.24 4.13 3.32
C THR A 11 8.57 4.34 1.97
N ARG A 12 8.92 3.55 0.95
CA ARG A 12 8.25 3.60 -0.37
C ARG A 12 6.76 3.28 -0.29
N ILE A 13 6.41 2.24 0.47
CA ILE A 13 5.00 1.85 0.67
C ILE A 13 4.24 2.97 1.40
N ILE A 14 4.83 3.52 2.46
CA ILE A 14 4.22 4.61 3.24
C ILE A 14 4.02 5.84 2.37
N PHE A 15 4.99 6.20 1.52
CA PHE A 15 4.84 7.29 0.57
C PHE A 15 3.66 7.05 -0.40
N GLY A 16 3.56 5.86 -0.99
CA GLY A 16 2.45 5.52 -1.88
C GLY A 16 1.08 5.57 -1.19
N LEU A 17 1.00 5.21 0.08
CA LEU A 17 -0.24 5.23 0.85
C LEU A 17 -0.61 6.62 1.39
N ALA A 18 0.38 7.45 1.74
CA ALA A 18 0.16 8.73 2.41
C ALA A 18 0.16 9.94 1.47
N GLU A 19 0.94 9.92 0.37
CA GLU A 19 1.14 11.09 -0.51
C GLU A 19 0.50 10.95 -1.88
N LEU A 20 0.30 9.72 -2.36
CA LEU A 20 -0.22 9.49 -3.71
C LEU A 20 -1.70 9.14 -3.68
N GLU A 21 -2.36 9.49 -4.77
CA GLU A 21 -3.77 9.19 -5.00
C GLU A 21 -3.97 8.56 -6.39
N SER A 22 -5.12 7.93 -6.58
CA SER A 22 -5.59 7.44 -7.87
C SER A 22 -4.55 6.55 -8.57
N LYS A 23 -4.38 6.71 -9.89
CA LYS A 23 -3.51 5.84 -10.71
C LYS A 23 -2.05 5.83 -10.23
N ALA A 24 -1.50 6.97 -9.82
CA ALA A 24 -0.12 7.04 -9.36
C ALA A 24 0.13 6.19 -8.11
N GLN A 25 -0.84 6.17 -7.18
CA GLN A 25 -0.80 5.30 -6.01
C GLN A 25 -0.80 3.81 -6.41
N LEU A 26 -1.73 3.42 -7.30
CA LEU A 26 -1.86 2.03 -7.74
C LEU A 26 -0.60 1.55 -8.48
N ASP A 27 -0.08 2.36 -9.40
CA ASP A 27 1.11 2.06 -10.18
C ASP A 27 2.34 1.88 -9.27
N LEU A 28 2.52 2.76 -8.27
CA LEU A 28 3.65 2.66 -7.34
C LEU A 28 3.57 1.40 -6.45
N LEU A 29 2.36 1.07 -5.99
CA LEU A 29 2.08 -0.07 -5.11
C LEU A 29 1.98 -1.41 -5.86
N GLY A 30 2.00 -1.38 -7.20
CA GLY A 30 1.88 -2.56 -8.04
C GLY A 30 0.50 -3.20 -7.99
N ILE A 31 -0.55 -2.39 -7.86
CA ILE A 31 -1.94 -2.83 -7.78
C ILE A 31 -2.58 -2.65 -9.16
N ASP A 32 -3.04 -3.74 -9.74
CA ASP A 32 -3.81 -3.76 -10.98
C ASP A 32 -5.26 -4.22 -10.74
N GLN A 33 -6.05 -4.28 -11.81
CA GLN A 33 -7.47 -4.69 -11.76
C GLN A 33 -7.69 -6.08 -11.14
N SER A 34 -6.73 -7.01 -11.22
CA SER A 34 -6.89 -8.36 -10.68
C SER A 34 -7.05 -8.40 -9.16
N TYR A 35 -6.57 -7.37 -8.45
CA TYR A 35 -6.80 -7.22 -7.01
C TYR A 35 -8.27 -6.97 -6.67
N TYR A 36 -8.99 -6.27 -7.55
CA TYR A 36 -10.43 -6.02 -7.39
C TYR A 36 -11.28 -7.24 -7.78
N LEU A 37 -10.73 -8.14 -8.59
CA LEU A 37 -11.43 -9.35 -9.05
C LEU A 37 -11.16 -10.57 -8.16
N ASN A 38 -10.07 -10.57 -7.38
CA ASN A 38 -9.66 -11.69 -6.53
C ASN A 38 -9.46 -11.24 -5.07
N ARG A 39 -10.46 -11.53 -4.24
CA ARG A 39 -10.47 -11.17 -2.81
C ARG A 39 -9.30 -11.76 -2.04
N GLN A 40 -8.90 -13.02 -2.31
CA GLN A 40 -7.76 -13.65 -1.63
C GLN A 40 -6.45 -12.95 -1.98
N LYS A 41 -6.29 -12.52 -3.24
CA LYS A 41 -5.13 -11.74 -3.68
C LYS A 41 -5.06 -10.38 -2.98
N ALA A 42 -6.20 -9.68 -2.87
CA ALA A 42 -6.30 -8.43 -2.14
C ALA A 42 -5.98 -8.58 -0.65
N GLU A 43 -6.56 -9.58 0.01
CA GLU A 43 -6.35 -9.83 1.44
C GLU A 43 -4.89 -10.18 1.77
N LYS A 44 -4.26 -11.02 0.93
CA LYS A 44 -2.84 -11.34 1.07
C LYS A 44 -1.98 -10.09 0.95
N TRP A 45 -2.24 -9.26 -0.06
CA TRP A 45 -1.49 -8.01 -0.26
C TRP A 45 -1.69 -7.04 0.90
N TYR A 46 -2.92 -6.86 1.38
CA TYR A 46 -3.23 -6.02 2.53
C TYR A 46 -2.44 -6.46 3.77
N THR A 47 -2.51 -7.75 4.10
CA THR A 47 -1.85 -8.31 5.29
C THR A 47 -0.33 -8.20 5.22
N GLU A 48 0.26 -8.53 4.07
CA GLU A 48 1.70 -8.38 3.87
C GLU A 48 2.15 -6.93 3.93
N THR A 49 1.38 -6.01 3.34
CA THR A 49 1.70 -4.57 3.31
C THR A 49 1.63 -4.00 4.72
N LYS A 50 0.56 -4.31 5.47
CA LYS A 50 0.40 -3.92 6.88
C LYS A 50 1.59 -4.38 7.72
N ARG A 51 2.01 -5.64 7.58
CA ARG A 51 3.18 -6.19 8.29
C ARG A 51 4.49 -5.51 7.90
N LYS A 52 4.70 -5.17 6.62
CA LYS A 52 5.93 -4.52 6.13
C LYS A 52 6.12 -3.11 6.71
N ILE A 53 5.03 -2.39 7.02
CA ILE A 53 5.11 -1.01 7.53
C ILE A 53 4.94 -0.90 9.05
N ALA A 54 4.43 -1.93 9.73
CA ALA A 54 4.11 -1.88 11.16
C ALA A 54 5.28 -1.58 12.12
N GLY A 55 6.52 -1.92 11.75
CA GLY A 55 7.70 -1.57 12.53
C GLY A 55 8.34 -0.24 12.17
N SER A 56 7.75 0.52 11.25
CA SER A 56 8.33 1.77 10.76
C SER A 56 8.24 2.88 11.82
N LYS A 57 9.27 3.73 11.91
CA LYS A 57 9.24 4.96 12.72
C LYS A 57 8.83 6.20 11.90
N HIS A 58 8.29 5.99 10.69
CA HIS A 58 7.96 7.09 9.79
C HIS A 58 6.80 7.93 10.36
N PRO A 59 6.88 9.27 10.36
CA PRO A 59 5.87 10.14 10.97
C PRO A 59 4.47 10.00 10.34
N LYS A 60 4.40 9.57 9.07
CA LYS A 60 3.14 9.34 8.35
C LYS A 60 2.62 7.90 8.42
N LEU A 61 3.11 7.08 9.36
CA LEU A 61 2.70 5.66 9.47
C LEU A 61 1.19 5.51 9.72
N GLU A 62 0.63 6.29 10.63
CA GLU A 62 -0.81 6.22 10.96
C GLU A 62 -1.69 6.57 9.74
N ILE A 63 -1.36 7.65 9.03
CA ILE A 63 -2.04 8.03 7.78
C ILE A 63 -1.95 6.91 6.74
N ALA A 64 -0.78 6.28 6.62
CA ALA A 64 -0.60 5.16 5.70
C ALA A 64 -1.47 3.95 6.09
N PHE A 65 -1.65 3.66 7.38
CA PHE A 65 -2.55 2.60 7.82
C PHE A 65 -4.01 2.89 7.51
N GLU A 66 -4.48 4.10 7.80
CA GLU A 66 -5.86 4.50 7.46
C GLU A 66 -6.12 4.37 5.96
N ASN A 67 -5.20 4.85 5.13
CA ASN A 67 -5.33 4.80 3.69
C ASN A 67 -5.20 3.37 3.14
N LEU A 68 -4.36 2.53 3.76
CA LEU A 68 -4.28 1.09 3.45
C LEU A 68 -5.63 0.41 3.70
N GLU A 69 -6.30 0.71 4.82
CA GLU A 69 -7.62 0.16 5.13
C GLU A 69 -8.70 0.65 4.17
N LYS A 70 -8.70 1.94 3.82
CA LYS A 70 -9.63 2.51 2.83
C LYS A 70 -9.44 1.85 1.46
N LEU A 71 -8.20 1.71 1.02
CA LEU A 71 -7.86 1.11 -0.26
C LEU A 71 -8.27 -0.37 -0.32
N TYR A 72 -7.96 -1.14 0.72
CA TYR A 72 -8.39 -2.54 0.81
C TYR A 72 -9.92 -2.67 0.84
N LYS A 73 -10.63 -1.83 1.60
CA LYS A 73 -12.10 -1.76 1.58
C LYS A 73 -12.62 -1.47 0.17
N GLY A 74 -11.96 -0.59 -0.58
CA GLY A 74 -12.28 -0.32 -1.98
C GLY A 74 -12.07 -1.52 -2.91
N MET A 75 -11.09 -2.39 -2.63
CA MET A 75 -10.88 -3.62 -3.41
C MET A 75 -11.96 -4.68 -3.19
N ILE A 76 -12.49 -4.77 -1.97
CA ILE A 76 -13.46 -5.82 -1.59
C ILE A 76 -14.91 -5.35 -1.62
N ARG A 77 -15.17 -4.04 -1.78
CA ARG A 77 -16.51 -3.50 -1.97
C ARG A 77 -17.04 -3.97 -3.33
N LYS A 78 -18.05 -4.83 -3.28
CA LYS A 78 -18.95 -5.08 -4.41
C LYS A 78 -20.06 -4.03 -4.41
#